data_AF-A0A930K9T6-F1
#
_entry.id   AF-A0A930K9T6-F1
#
_cell.length_a   1.000
_cell.length_b   1.000
_cell.length_c   1.000
_cell.angle_alpha   90.00
_cell.angle_beta   90.00
_cell.angle_gamma   90.00
#
_symmetry.space_group_name_H-M   'P 1'
#
loop_
_entity.id
_entity.type
_entity.pdbx_description
1 polymer ?
#
loop_
_entity_poly.entity_id
_entity_poly.type
_entity_poly.pdbx_seq_one_letter_code
_entity_poly.pdbx_strand_id
1 'polypeptide(L)'
;MVKVSSMYFHGWYYLLFDLKGEYVMNPDSLRLHFYDKNITVWKSFPFSETDTYKANNTRVKNRIISVKLGYERQDKRVEDSLALSILPSDFLMCNEKRVLTDSLRIVLKKAKRK
;
A
#
# COMPACT_ATOMS: atom_id res chain seq x y z
N MET A 1 -0.38 -4.51 16.21
CA MET A 1 -0.59 -3.13 15.72
C MET A 1 0.14 -2.99 14.40
N VAL A 2 -0.54 -2.53 13.36
CA VAL A 2 0.05 -2.32 12.03
C VAL A 2 0.43 -0.86 11.89
N LYS A 3 1.68 -0.58 11.54
CA LYS A 3 2.11 0.76 11.14
C LYS A 3 2.16 0.83 9.62
N VAL A 4 1.55 1.86 9.05
CA VAL A 4 1.57 2.10 7.61
C VAL A 4 2.37 3.36 7.32
N SER A 5 3.29 3.28 6.37
CA SER A 5 4.09 4.42 5.90
C SER A 5 4.29 4.35 4.39
N SER A 6 4.91 5.38 3.81
CA SER A 6 5.23 5.42 2.39
C SER A 6 6.70 5.71 2.15
N MET A 7 7.25 5.15 1.07
CA MET A 7 8.62 5.39 0.63
C MET A 7 8.64 5.69 -0.87
N TYR A 8 9.53 6.57 -1.30
CA TYR A 8 9.84 6.77 -2.72
C TYR A 8 11.23 6.22 -3.02
N PHE A 9 11.31 5.25 -3.94
CA PHE A 9 12.56 4.57 -4.27
C PHE A 9 12.59 4.14 -5.73
N HIS A 10 13.72 4.34 -6.41
CA HIS A 10 13.91 4.00 -7.84
C HIS A 10 12.74 4.41 -8.77
N GLY A 11 12.18 5.60 -8.57
CA GLY A 11 11.10 6.11 -9.43
C GLY A 11 9.69 5.71 -9.01
N TRP A 12 9.53 4.87 -7.99
CA TRP A 12 8.23 4.32 -7.57
C TRP A 12 7.88 4.71 -6.14
N TYR A 13 6.59 4.85 -5.87
CA TYR A 13 6.08 4.90 -4.50
C TYR A 13 5.79 3.50 -3.99
N TYR A 14 6.06 3.29 -2.71
CA TYR A 14 5.78 2.06 -1.99
C TYR A 14 4.95 2.38 -0.76
N LEU A 15 3.93 1.58 -0.48
CA LEU A 15 3.29 1.52 0.82
C LEU A 15 3.97 0.43 1.65
N LEU A 16 4.37 0.76 2.87
CA LEU A 16 5.04 -0.14 3.79
C LEU A 16 4.12 -0.43 4.96
N PHE A 17 3.83 -1.71 5.20
CA PHE A 17 3.04 -2.21 6.32
C PHE A 17 3.98 -2.97 7.26
N ASP A 18 4.31 -2.38 8.41
CA ASP A 18 5.05 -3.07 9.47
C ASP A 18 4.07 -3.87 10.33
N LEU A 19 4.06 -5.18 10.12
CA LEU A 19 3.18 -6.12 10.78
C LEU A 19 3.86 -6.69 12.02
N LYS A 20 3.39 -6.29 13.22
CA LYS A 20 3.77 -6.93 14.49
C LYS A 20 2.67 -7.90 14.91
N GLY A 21 2.96 -9.20 14.90
CA GLY A 21 1.99 -10.29 15.11
C GLY A 21 1.74 -11.13 13.87
N GLU A 22 0.73 -12.00 13.93
CA GLU A 22 0.26 -12.85 12.84
C GLU A 22 -0.99 -12.26 12.19
N TYR A 23 -1.00 -12.26 10.85
CA TYR A 23 -2.06 -11.69 10.04
C TYR A 23 -2.35 -12.61 8.85
N VAL A 24 -3.57 -12.51 8.34
CA VAL A 24 -3.98 -13.12 7.08
C VAL A 24 -4.05 -12.02 6.03
N MET A 25 -3.36 -12.21 4.91
CA MET A 25 -3.29 -11.27 3.80
C MET A 25 -4.16 -11.74 2.63
N ASN A 26 -4.95 -10.81 2.10
CA ASN A 26 -5.75 -10.98 0.90
C ASN A 26 -5.37 -9.92 -0.14
N PRO A 27 -4.33 -10.15 -0.96
CA PRO A 27 -3.82 -9.17 -1.94
C PRO A 27 -4.91 -8.56 -2.83
N ASP A 28 -5.89 -9.36 -3.28
CA ASP A 28 -6.94 -8.88 -4.18
C ASP A 28 -7.95 -7.94 -3.49
N SER A 29 -7.99 -7.95 -2.16
CA SER A 29 -8.87 -7.08 -1.39
C SER A 29 -8.28 -5.68 -1.16
N LEU A 30 -7.04 -5.40 -1.58
CA LEU A 30 -6.45 -4.08 -1.42
C LEU A 30 -7.23 -3.03 -2.21
N ARG A 31 -7.70 -1.99 -1.52
CA ARG A 31 -8.44 -0.88 -2.12
C ARG A 31 -7.69 0.42 -1.88
N LEU A 32 -7.29 1.07 -2.97
CA LEU A 32 -6.58 2.34 -2.96
C LEU A 32 -7.39 3.39 -3.70
N HIS A 33 -7.40 4.60 -3.19
CA HIS A 33 -8.06 5.75 -3.80
C HIS A 33 -7.13 6.96 -3.82
N PHE A 34 -6.74 7.41 -5.01
CA PHE A 34 -6.04 8.69 -5.18
C PHE A 34 -7.05 9.83 -5.22
N TYR A 35 -6.73 10.93 -4.55
CA TYR A 35 -7.58 12.13 -4.58
C TYR A 35 -7.48 12.87 -5.92
N ASP A 36 -6.37 12.73 -6.61
CA ASP A 36 -6.21 13.26 -7.96
C ASP A 36 -6.90 12.33 -8.97
N LYS A 37 -7.89 12.87 -9.66
CA LYS A 37 -8.70 12.17 -10.67
C LYS A 37 -7.90 11.80 -11.92
N ASN A 38 -6.74 12.43 -12.14
CA ASN A 38 -5.88 12.14 -13.28
C ASN A 38 -4.97 10.93 -13.03
N ILE A 39 -5.05 10.30 -11.86
CA ILE A 39 -4.22 9.15 -11.49
C ILE A 39 -5.04 7.86 -11.55
N THR A 40 -4.58 6.95 -12.40
CA THR A 40 -5.10 5.58 -12.49
C THR A 40 -4.14 4.62 -11.80
N VAL A 41 -4.68 3.70 -10.98
CA VAL A 41 -3.90 2.71 -10.24
C VAL A 41 -3.91 1.38 -10.99
N TRP A 42 -2.72 0.83 -11.19
CA TRP A 42 -2.53 -0.50 -11.72
C TRP A 42 -2.53 -1.55 -10.60
N LYS A 43 -2.91 -2.79 -10.94
CA LYS A 43 -2.87 -3.90 -10.00
C LYS A 43 -1.44 -4.05 -9.46
N SER A 44 -1.33 -3.97 -8.15
CA SER A 44 -0.07 -3.96 -7.41
C SER A 44 -0.07 -5.13 -6.44
N PHE A 45 0.95 -5.97 -6.48
CA PHE A 45 1.04 -7.10 -5.55
C PHE A 45 1.91 -6.74 -4.34
N PRO A 46 1.47 -7.10 -3.12
CA PRO A 46 2.31 -7.02 -1.94
C PRO A 46 3.50 -7.99 -2.02
N PHE A 47 4.65 -7.57 -1.54
CA PHE A 47 5.86 -8.36 -1.48
C PHE A 47 6.67 -8.03 -0.22
N SER A 48 7.53 -8.96 0.19
CA SER A 48 8.60 -8.76 1.16
C SER A 48 9.94 -8.98 0.46
N GLU A 49 11.06 -8.91 1.19
CA GLU A 49 12.39 -9.11 0.60
C GLU A 49 12.50 -10.38 -0.26
N THR A 50 11.90 -11.49 0.18
CA THR A 50 12.01 -12.80 -0.48
C THR A 50 10.74 -13.26 -1.19
N ASP A 51 9.57 -12.77 -0.76
CA ASP A 51 8.29 -13.34 -1.18
C ASP A 51 7.41 -12.31 -1.89
N THR A 52 6.76 -12.71 -2.97
CA THR A 52 5.63 -11.96 -3.55
C THR A 52 4.32 -12.66 -3.22
N TYR A 53 3.39 -11.97 -2.58
CA TYR A 53 2.12 -12.54 -2.16
C TYR A 53 1.06 -12.31 -3.22
N LYS A 54 0.71 -13.38 -3.94
CA LYS A 54 -0.32 -13.37 -4.99
C LYS A 54 -1.61 -14.05 -4.56
N ALA A 55 -1.53 -15.00 -3.63
CA ALA A 55 -2.68 -15.76 -3.16
C ALA A 55 -3.35 -15.08 -1.98
N ASN A 56 -4.68 -15.11 -1.95
CA ASN A 56 -5.46 -14.73 -0.78
C ASN A 56 -5.30 -15.77 0.35
N ASN A 57 -5.73 -15.41 1.55
CA ASN A 57 -5.58 -16.20 2.77
C ASN A 57 -4.14 -16.58 3.12
N THR A 58 -3.16 -15.77 2.69
CA THR A 58 -1.75 -16.02 3.00
C THR A 58 -1.44 -15.58 4.43
N ARG A 59 -0.92 -16.47 5.26
CA ARG A 59 -0.47 -16.13 6.61
C ARG A 59 0.90 -15.43 6.57
N VAL A 60 0.98 -14.28 7.22
CA VAL A 60 2.21 -13.50 7.37
C VAL A 60 2.43 -13.14 8.83
N LYS A 61 3.68 -13.21 9.29
CA LYS A 61 4.02 -12.97 10.69
C LYS A 61 5.28 -12.11 10.81
N ASN A 62 5.25 -11.12 11.70
CA ASN A 62 6.40 -10.31 12.13
C ASN A 62 7.29 -9.81 10.98
N ARG A 63 6.70 -9.13 9.98
CA ARG A 63 7.40 -8.76 8.75
C ARG A 63 6.90 -7.46 8.16
N ILE A 64 7.79 -6.78 7.44
CA ILE A 64 7.45 -5.60 6.65
C ILE A 64 6.97 -6.07 5.29
N ILE A 65 5.76 -5.64 4.91
CA ILE A 65 5.18 -5.88 3.60
C ILE A 65 5.20 -4.58 2.82
N SER A 66 5.70 -4.64 1.60
CA SER A 66 5.74 -3.51 0.68
C SER A 66 4.72 -3.72 -0.43
N VAL A 67 3.98 -2.68 -0.79
CA VAL A 67 3.15 -2.64 -2.00
C VAL A 67 3.72 -1.57 -2.89
N LYS A 68 4.30 -1.98 -4.02
CA LYS A 68 4.75 -1.06 -5.07
C LYS A 68 3.51 -0.46 -5.73
N LEU A 69 3.36 0.85 -5.70
CA LEU A 69 2.25 1.53 -6.36
C LEU A 69 2.54 1.66 -7.85
N GLY A 70 1.91 0.81 -8.65
CA GLY A 70 1.79 1.06 -10.08
C GLY A 70 0.73 2.12 -10.30
N TYR A 71 1.09 3.30 -10.78
CA TYR A 71 0.12 4.32 -11.14
C TYR A 71 0.55 5.02 -12.43
N GLU A 72 -0.43 5.46 -13.21
CA GLU A 72 -0.23 6.27 -14.39
C GLU A 72 -0.97 7.58 -14.20
N ARG A 73 -0.31 8.67 -14.59
CA ARG A 73 -0.87 10.01 -14.57
C ARG A 73 -1.25 10.41 -15.99
N GLN A 74 -2.51 10.77 -16.20
CA GLN A 74 -3.03 11.14 -17.52
C GLN A 74 -2.68 12.58 -17.93
N ASP A 75 -2.37 13.45 -16.97
CA ASP A 75 -1.97 14.83 -17.21
C ASP A 75 -0.44 15.03 -17.10
N LYS A 76 0.06 16.10 -17.72
CA LYS A 76 1.51 16.39 -17.76
C LYS A 76 2.04 17.07 -16.49
N ARG A 77 1.29 17.06 -15.38
CA ARG A 77 1.69 17.75 -14.15
C ARG A 77 2.70 16.95 -13.36
N VAL A 78 3.76 17.63 -12.94
CA VAL A 78 4.73 17.10 -11.98
C VAL A 78 4.37 17.68 -10.62
N GLU A 79 3.83 16.83 -9.74
CA GLU A 79 3.61 17.20 -8.34
C GLU A 79 4.67 16.54 -7.45
N ASP A 80 5.10 17.29 -6.44
CA ASP A 80 6.05 16.84 -5.43
C ASP A 80 5.44 15.86 -4.42
N SER A 81 4.12 15.90 -4.28
CA SER A 81 3.38 15.03 -3.36
C SER A 81 2.03 14.61 -3.92
N LEU A 82 1.62 13.37 -3.62
CA LEU A 82 0.33 12.82 -3.99
C LEU A 82 -0.42 12.39 -2.72
N ALA A 83 -1.72 12.66 -2.67
CA ALA A 83 -2.58 12.17 -1.60
C ALA A 83 -3.27 10.87 -2.03
N LEU A 84 -3.14 9.84 -1.19
CA LEU A 84 -3.71 8.51 -1.37
C LEU A 84 -4.47 8.12 -0.11
N SER A 85 -5.60 7.45 -0.25
CA SER A 85 -6.30 6.78 0.85
C SER A 85 -6.27 5.28 0.65
N ILE A 86 -5.91 4.56 1.71
CA ILE A 86 -6.15 3.12 1.82
C ILE A 86 -7.55 2.96 2.37
N LEU A 87 -8.45 2.38 1.59
CA LEU A 87 -9.84 2.20 2.00
C LEU A 87 -9.98 0.97 2.91
N PRO A 88 -11.00 0.94 3.79
CA PRO A 88 -11.31 -0.25 4.57
C PRO A 88 -11.51 -1.47 3.67
N SER A 89 -10.82 -2.56 3.97
CA SER A 89 -10.94 -3.80 3.21
C SER A 89 -10.40 -5.00 3.96
N ASP A 90 -10.63 -6.19 3.40
CA ASP A 90 -10.13 -7.47 3.92
C ASP A 90 -8.65 -7.73 3.57
N PHE A 91 -7.92 -6.72 3.10
CA PHE A 91 -6.51 -6.85 2.68
C PHE A 91 -5.62 -7.44 3.78
N LEU A 92 -5.81 -6.97 5.03
CA LEU A 92 -5.13 -7.49 6.21
C LEU A 92 -6.18 -7.79 7.28
N MET A 93 -6.20 -9.04 7.71
CA MET A 93 -7.09 -9.55 8.75
C MET A 93 -6.25 -10.03 9.93
N CYS A 94 -6.73 -9.80 11.16
CA CYS A 94 -6.16 -10.33 12.39
C CYS A 94 -7.29 -10.89 13.23
N ASN A 95 -7.18 -12.15 13.66
CA ASN A 95 -8.24 -12.84 14.43
C ASN A 95 -9.63 -12.67 13.79
N GLU A 96 -9.74 -12.92 12.49
CA GLU A 96 -10.98 -12.81 11.70
C GLU A 96 -11.58 -11.39 11.59
N LYS A 97 -10.88 -10.37 12.09
CA LYS A 97 -11.31 -8.96 12.01
C LYS A 97 -10.41 -8.17 11.06
N ARG A 98 -11.00 -7.22 10.36
CA ARG A 98 -10.26 -6.25 9.53
C ARG A 98 -9.32 -5.45 10.40
N VAL A 99 -8.08 -5.31 9.93
CA VAL A 99 -7.09 -4.42 10.57
C VAL A 99 -7.41 -2.96 10.28
N LEU A 100 -7.81 -2.65 9.04
CA LEU A 100 -8.18 -1.29 8.62
C LEU A 100 -9.70 -1.22 8.48
N THR A 101 -10.35 -0.63 9.50
CA THR A 101 -11.80 -0.40 9.53
C THR A 101 -12.20 0.95 8.96
N ASP A 102 -11.28 1.93 9.01
CA ASP A 102 -11.45 3.28 8.52
C ASP A 102 -10.45 3.60 7.41
N SER A 103 -10.81 4.58 6.57
CA SER A 103 -9.92 5.01 5.50
C SER A 103 -8.68 5.69 6.08
N LEU A 104 -7.49 5.23 5.67
CA LEU A 104 -6.23 5.82 6.11
C LEU A 104 -5.65 6.69 4.99
N ARG A 105 -5.58 8.00 5.23
CA ARG A 105 -4.95 8.95 4.30
C ARG A 105 -3.43 8.95 4.49
N ILE A 106 -2.70 8.83 3.37
CA ILE A 106 -1.25 8.87 3.28
C ILE A 106 -0.86 9.92 2.24
N VAL A 107 0.14 10.73 2.57
CA VAL A 107 0.74 11.68 1.63
C VAL A 107 2.05 11.09 1.13
N LEU A 108 2.06 10.67 -0.13
CA LEU A 108 3.24 10.19 -0.83
C LEU A 108 4.11 11.39 -1.19
N LYS A 109 5.37 11.41 -0.76
CA LYS A 109 6.31 12.51 -1.04
C LYS A 109 7.54 11.96 -1.76
N LYS A 110 7.99 12.65 -2.81
CA LYS A 110 9.32 12.40 -3.35
C LYS A 110 10.35 12.95 -2.37
N ALA A 111 11.42 12.20 -2.12
CA ALA A 111 12.57 12.76 -1.42
C ALA A 111 13.13 13.91 -2.27
N LYS A 112 13.19 15.12 -1.71
CA LYS A 112 13.89 16.23 -2.37
C LYS A 112 15.37 15.83 -2.46
N ARG A 113 15.94 15.82 -3.66
CA ARG A 113 17.40 15.79 -3.80
C ARG A 113 17.92 17.03 -3.06
N LYS A 114 18.74 16.82 -2.04
CA LYS A 114 19.50 17.90 -1.41
C LYS A 114 20.55 18.42 -2.39
#